data_AF-A0A2A2CZI8-F1
#
_entry.id   AF-A0A2A2CZI8-F1
#
_cell.length_a   1.000
_cell.length_b   1.000
_cell.length_c   1.000
_cell.angle_alpha   90.00
_cell.angle_beta   90.00
_cell.angle_gamma   90.00
#
_symmetry.space_group_name_H-M   'P 1'
#
loop_
_entity.id
_entity.type
_entity.pdbx_description
1 polymer ?
#
loop_
_entity_poly.entity_id
_entity_poly.type
_entity_poly.pdbx_seq_one_letter_code
_entity_poly.pdbx_strand_id
1 'polypeptide(L)' 'SRIPRPSTARPGSSTVSAPVRVVLLYDHEVVERVPDEPHDQAVDVVVTPGGVRRFSPARPFP' A
#
# COMPACT_ATOMS: atom_id res chain seq x y z
N SER A 1 -44.21 1.24 29.95
CA SER A 1 -43.47 1.80 28.80
C SER A 1 -42.01 1.95 29.18
N ARG A 2 -41.10 1.21 28.53
CA ARG A 2 -39.66 1.19 28.83
C ARG A 2 -38.93 1.88 27.69
N ILE A 3 -38.38 3.05 27.93
CA ILE A 3 -37.62 3.82 26.92
C ILE A 3 -36.28 3.09 26.68
N PRO A 4 -35.93 2.70 25.44
CA PRO A 4 -34.63 2.12 25.15
C PRO A 4 -33.56 3.22 25.15
N ARG A 5 -32.46 2.98 25.87
CA ARG A 5 -31.28 3.88 25.86
C ARG A 5 -30.59 3.76 24.49
N PRO A 6 -30.11 4.86 23.90
CA PRO A 6 -29.27 4.78 22.70
C PRO A 6 -27.98 4.03 23.05
N SER A 7 -27.77 2.90 22.37
CA SER A 7 -26.52 2.16 22.42
C SER A 7 -25.42 3.06 21.87
N THR A 8 -24.41 3.36 22.67
CA THR A 8 -23.21 4.07 22.24
C THR A 8 -22.46 3.16 21.26
N ALA A 9 -22.77 3.29 19.97
CA ALA A 9 -21.98 2.68 18.92
C ALA A 9 -20.53 3.17 19.05
N ARG A 10 -19.63 2.26 19.45
CA ARG A 10 -18.18 2.48 19.40
C ARG A 10 -17.83 2.82 17.95
N PRO A 11 -17.15 3.95 17.66
CA PRO A 11 -16.74 4.24 16.28
C PRO A 11 -15.95 3.05 15.78
N GLY A 12 -16.43 2.46 14.68
CA GLY A 12 -15.75 1.37 13.99
C GLY A 12 -14.32 1.82 13.70
N SER A 13 -13.37 0.91 13.89
CA SER A 13 -11.98 1.08 13.51
C SER A 13 -11.90 1.54 12.07
N SER A 14 -11.70 2.84 11.85
CA SER A 14 -11.36 3.38 10.54
C SER A 14 -9.97 2.88 10.21
N THR A 15 -9.88 1.81 9.42
CA THR A 15 -8.59 1.34 8.92
C THR A 15 -7.98 2.49 8.13
N VAL A 16 -6.89 3.05 8.66
CA VAL A 16 -6.12 4.07 7.94
C VAL A 16 -5.45 3.34 6.79
N SER A 17 -5.80 3.72 5.56
CA SER A 17 -5.08 3.26 4.38
C SER A 17 -3.76 4.03 4.30
N ALA A 18 -2.64 3.32 4.22
CA ALA A 18 -1.37 3.95 3.91
C ALA A 18 -1.40 4.51 2.47
N PRO A 19 -0.69 5.61 2.18
CA PRO A 19 -0.53 6.10 0.82
C PRO A 19 0.21 5.07 -0.03
N VAL A 20 -0.15 5.00 -1.33
CA VAL A 20 0.44 4.08 -2.30
C VAL A 20 1.40 4.85 -3.21
N ARG A 21 2.62 4.34 -3.38
CA ARG A 21 3.61 4.88 -4.32
C ARG A 21 3.57 4.14 -5.65
N VAL A 22 3.22 4.87 -6.70
CA VAL A 22 3.14 4.39 -8.08
C VAL A 22 4.22 5.06 -8.92
N VAL A 23 4.93 4.28 -9.72
CA VAL A 23 5.91 4.79 -10.69
C VAL A 23 5.57 4.34 -12.11
N LEU A 24 5.93 5.16 -13.09
CA LEU A 24 5.78 4.87 -14.51
C LEU A 24 7.16 4.56 -15.07
N LEU A 25 7.30 3.42 -15.73
CA LEU A 25 8.55 2.95 -16.33
C LEU A 25 8.28 2.32 -17.69
N TYR A 26 9.33 2.13 -18.48
CA TYR A 26 9.31 1.27 -19.65
C TYR A 26 9.58 -0.18 -19.26
N ASP A 27 9.10 -1.11 -20.09
CA ASP A 27 9.25 -2.56 -19.83
C ASP A 27 10.72 -2.98 -19.66
N HIS A 28 11.66 -2.31 -20.35
CA HIS A 28 13.10 -2.62 -20.29
C HIS A 28 13.82 -2.02 -19.06
N GLU A 29 13.19 -1.08 -18.36
CA GLU A 29 13.74 -0.52 -17.11
C GLU A 29 13.41 -1.42 -15.91
N VAL A 30 12.51 -2.38 -16.11
CA VAL A 30 12.07 -3.32 -15.08
C VAL A 30 12.92 -4.58 -15.13
N VAL A 31 13.79 -4.72 -14.14
CA VAL A 31 14.65 -5.90 -13.95
C VAL A 31 14.13 -6.82 -12.84
N GLU A 32 14.65 -8.05 -12.77
CA GLU A 32 14.26 -9.03 -11.74
C GLU A 32 14.64 -8.56 -10.33
N ARG A 33 15.85 -7.99 -10.19
CA ARG A 33 16.37 -7.51 -8.92
C ARG A 33 17.27 -6.29 -9.14
N VAL A 34 17.11 -5.32 -8.25
CA VAL A 34 18.06 -4.23 -8.05
C VAL A 34 18.83 -4.46 -6.73
N PRO A 35 20.10 -4.04 -6.63
CA PRO A 35 20.79 -3.95 -5.35
C PRO A 35 20.02 -3.05 -4.38
N ASP A 36 20.03 -3.38 -3.09
CA ASP A 36 19.40 -2.55 -2.06
C ASP A 36 20.40 -1.48 -1.55
N GLU A 37 20.06 -0.20 -1.68
CA GLU A 37 20.86 0.94 -1.20
C GLU A 37 20.15 1.71 -0.07
N PRO A 38 20.89 2.34 0.88
CA PRO A 38 20.26 3.01 2.04
C PRO A 38 19.31 4.18 1.70
N HIS A 39 19.40 4.71 0.49
CA HIS A 39 18.55 5.80 0.02
C HIS A 39 17.35 5.30 -0.80
N ASP A 40 17.28 4.00 -1.07
CA ASP A 40 16.17 3.42 -1.80
C ASP A 40 14.89 3.48 -0.98
N GLN A 41 13.80 3.73 -1.69
CA GLN A 41 12.48 3.68 -1.10
C GLN A 41 11.62 2.74 -1.92
N ALA A 42 10.99 1.78 -1.25
CA ALA A 42 10.11 0.83 -1.91
C ALA A 42 8.97 1.55 -2.67
N VAL A 43 8.58 0.94 -3.79
CA VAL A 43 7.41 1.31 -4.59
C VAL A 43 6.37 0.21 -4.46
N ASP A 44 5.10 0.58 -4.42
CA ASP A 44 4.00 -0.38 -4.29
C ASP A 44 3.52 -0.87 -5.66
N VAL A 45 3.59 -0.01 -6.68
CA VAL A 45 3.09 -0.31 -8.02
C VAL A 45 4.01 0.26 -9.09
N VAL A 46 4.32 -0.56 -10.09
CA VAL A 46 4.97 -0.15 -11.34
C VAL A 46 3.97 -0.30 -12.48
N VAL A 47 3.84 0.74 -13.29
CA VAL A 47 3.05 0.71 -14.53
C VAL A 47 4.01 0.86 -15.70
N THR A 48 3.84 -0.02 -16.67
CA THR A 48 4.55 0.01 -17.94
C THR A 48 3.55 -0.03 -19.11
N PRO A 49 3.96 0.29 -20.34
CA PRO A 49 3.11 0.09 -21.51
C PRO A 49 2.61 -1.36 -21.64
N GLY A 50 3.42 -2.34 -21.23
CA GLY A 50 3.06 -3.76 -21.24
C GLY A 50 2.14 -4.21 -20.10
N GLY A 51 1.95 -3.43 -19.03
CA GLY A 51 1.02 -3.78 -17.96
C GLY A 51 1.32 -3.16 -16.59
N VAL A 52 0.77 -3.78 -15.54
CA VAL A 52 0.88 -3.30 -14.15
C VAL A 52 1.47 -4.40 -13.26
N ARG A 53 2.49 -4.06 -12.49
CA ARG A 53 3.09 -4.92 -11.46
C ARG A 53 2.84 -4.32 -10.08
N ARG A 54 2.34 -5.14 -9.16
CA ARG A 54 2.08 -4.73 -7.75
C ARG A 54 3.01 -5.49 -6.83
N PHE A 55 3.63 -4.77 -5.90
CA PHE A 55 4.47 -5.32 -4.85
C PHE A 55 3.66 -5.29 -3.55
N SER A 56 3.60 -6.41 -2.84
CA SER A 56 3.01 -6.41 -1.49
C SER A 56 3.95 -5.62 -0.57
N PRO A 57 3.42 -4.79 0.34
CA PRO A 57 4.27 -4.12 1.31
C PRO A 57 5.04 -5.20 2.05
N ALA A 58 6.38 -5.13 1.96
CA ALA A 58 7.23 -5.91 2.83
C ALA A 58 6.78 -5.61 4.27
N ARG A 59 6.59 -6.65 5.07
CA ARG A 59 6.43 -6.47 6.52
C ARG A 59 7.52 -5.49 6.97
N PRO A 60 7.20 -4.40 7.68
CA PRO A 60 8.24 -3.52 8.20
C PRO A 60 9.24 -4.38 8.97
N PHE A 61 10.53 -4.21 8.69
CA PHE A 61 11.56 -4.77 9.56
C PHE A 61 11.28 -4.27 10.99
N PRO A 62 11.26 -5.16 12.01
CA PRO A 62 10.98 -4.77 13.39
C PRO A 62 12.00 -3.77 13.94
#